data_AF-A0A1C6I2T3-F1
#
_entry.id   AF-A0A1C6I2T3-F1
#
_cell.length_a   1.000
_cell.length_b   1.000
_cell.length_c   1.000
_cell.angle_alpha   90.00
_cell.angle_beta   90.00
_cell.angle_gamma   90.00
#
_symmetry.space_group_name_H-M   'P 1'
#
loop_
_entity.id
_entity.type
_entity.pdbx_description
1 polymer ?
#
loop_
_entity_poly.entity_id
_entity_poly.type
_entity_poly.pdbx_seq_one_letter_code
_entity_poly.pdbx_strand_id
1 'polypeptide(L)'
;MKKNKNNTNSNTGTSSSDARDSYLKDWELALANLEKIGALFASVGYLTFFFAANLDTLTILDINTTGRTAEETFVNGQELISIGYTLLWIVSINRYSEAIFKINNTEETVDLPAFQQLKDSYIISLFANLYRLDAFIQLYKDSLKKTSDSTNSTEETTQETKLNSYIF
;
A
#
# COMPACT_ATOMS: atom_id res chain seq x y z
N MET A 1 20.25 -19.97 72.59
CA MET A 1 20.98 -19.20 71.56
C MET A 1 20.43 -19.58 70.20
N LYS A 2 19.66 -18.68 69.56
CA LYS A 2 19.12 -18.84 68.20
C LYS A 2 20.28 -18.70 67.20
N LYS A 3 20.53 -19.71 66.36
CA LYS A 3 21.35 -19.54 65.15
C LYS A 3 20.40 -19.22 63.98
N ASN A 4 20.42 -17.95 63.60
CA ASN A 4 19.77 -17.40 62.43
C ASN A 4 20.45 -17.97 61.17
N LYS A 5 19.71 -18.67 60.29
CA LYS A 5 20.22 -19.09 58.98
C LYS A 5 19.87 -17.99 57.99
N ASN A 6 20.91 -17.27 57.57
CA ASN A 6 20.85 -16.28 56.51
C ASN A 6 20.40 -16.91 55.18
N ASN A 7 19.38 -16.30 54.60
CA ASN A 7 19.37 -15.65 53.28
C ASN A 7 20.04 -16.39 52.11
N THR A 8 19.24 -16.75 51.09
CA THR A 8 19.59 -16.39 49.71
C THR A 8 18.29 -16.19 48.93
N ASN A 9 17.77 -14.96 48.98
CA ASN A 9 16.84 -14.51 47.95
C ASN A 9 17.65 -14.42 46.65
N SER A 10 17.44 -15.35 45.72
CA SER A 10 18.04 -15.28 44.39
C SER A 10 17.33 -14.17 43.62
N ASN A 11 17.80 -12.93 43.79
CA ASN A 11 17.58 -11.88 42.81
C ASN A 11 18.32 -12.32 41.55
N THR A 12 17.65 -13.07 40.68
CA THR A 12 18.04 -13.21 39.29
C THR A 12 17.75 -11.87 38.64
N GLY A 13 18.72 -10.95 38.74
CA GLY A 13 18.75 -9.78 37.88
C GLY A 13 18.64 -10.26 36.45
N THR A 14 17.60 -9.83 35.76
CA THR A 14 17.48 -9.98 34.30
C THR A 14 18.76 -9.45 33.70
N SER A 15 19.53 -10.33 33.07
CA SER A 15 20.81 -9.94 32.51
C SER A 15 20.56 -8.96 31.36
N SER A 16 21.44 -7.97 31.18
CA SER A 16 21.28 -6.99 30.07
C SER A 16 21.21 -7.65 28.68
N SER A 17 21.72 -8.87 28.54
CA SER A 17 21.58 -9.72 27.34
C SER A 17 20.15 -10.20 27.13
N ASP A 18 19.43 -10.62 28.18
CA ASP A 18 18.05 -11.11 28.04
C ASP A 18 17.10 -10.01 27.57
N ALA A 19 17.33 -8.77 28.03
CA ALA A 19 16.57 -7.61 27.58
C ALA A 19 16.84 -7.31 26.09
N ARG A 20 18.10 -7.30 25.67
CA ARG A 20 18.51 -7.06 24.28
C ARG A 20 17.92 -8.11 23.32
N ASP A 21 17.97 -9.37 23.68
CA ASP A 21 17.44 -10.46 22.85
C ASP A 21 15.92 -10.38 22.69
N SER A 22 15.21 -9.95 23.74
CA SER A 22 13.76 -9.68 23.65
C SER A 22 13.46 -8.52 22.71
N TYR A 23 14.21 -7.41 22.80
CA TYR A 23 14.02 -6.26 21.91
C TYR A 23 14.27 -6.62 20.44
N LEU A 24 15.27 -7.45 20.15
CA LEU A 24 15.55 -7.91 18.78
C LEU A 24 14.42 -8.79 18.23
N LYS A 25 13.86 -9.70 19.05
CA LYS A 25 12.71 -10.52 18.66
C LYS A 25 11.47 -9.68 18.38
N ASP A 26 11.18 -8.69 19.22
CA ASP A 26 10.03 -7.80 19.02
C ASP A 26 10.20 -6.96 17.75
N TRP A 27 11.43 -6.55 17.45
CA TRP A 27 11.77 -5.85 16.22
C TRP A 27 11.56 -6.72 14.97
N GLU A 28 12.07 -7.95 14.97
CA GLU A 28 11.86 -8.90 13.87
C GLU A 28 10.37 -9.21 13.66
N LEU A 29 9.60 -9.34 14.75
CA LEU A 29 8.16 -9.56 14.69
C LEU A 29 7.43 -8.35 14.10
N ALA A 30 7.81 -7.14 14.51
CA ALA A 30 7.26 -5.91 13.95
C ALA A 30 7.57 -5.79 12.46
N LEU A 31 8.78 -6.14 12.04
CA LEU A 31 9.20 -6.14 10.65
C LEU A 31 8.40 -7.14 9.80
N ALA A 32 8.21 -8.36 10.31
CA ALA A 32 7.40 -9.38 9.65
C ALA A 32 5.92 -8.97 9.53
N ASN A 33 5.38 -8.29 10.54
CA ASN A 33 4.02 -7.75 10.47
C ASN A 33 3.91 -6.60 9.46
N LEU A 34 4.92 -5.74 9.37
CA LEU A 34 4.98 -4.67 8.37
C LEU A 34 5.01 -5.24 6.95
N GLU A 35 5.74 -6.33 6.73
CA GLU A 35 5.78 -7.05 5.46
C GLU A 35 4.40 -7.59 5.07
N LYS A 36 3.69 -8.22 6.01
CA LYS A 36 2.32 -8.71 5.78
C LYS A 36 1.38 -7.56 5.41
N ILE A 37 1.46 -6.44 6.14
CA ILE A 37 0.61 -5.26 5.88
C ILE A 37 0.95 -4.67 4.51
N GLY A 38 2.23 -4.52 4.17
CA GLY A 38 2.68 -4.05 2.86
C GLY A 38 2.19 -4.95 1.72
N ALA A 39 2.34 -6.26 1.87
CA ALA A 39 1.85 -7.25 0.92
C ALA A 39 0.32 -7.21 0.78
N LEU A 40 -0.41 -7.03 1.89
CA LEU A 40 -1.86 -6.89 1.88
C LEU A 40 -2.31 -5.65 1.10
N PHE A 41 -1.72 -4.48 1.38
CA PHE A 41 -2.03 -3.24 0.66
C PHE A 41 -1.77 -3.37 -0.84
N ALA A 42 -0.62 -3.93 -1.23
CA ALA A 42 -0.32 -4.18 -2.64
C ALA A 42 -1.33 -5.14 -3.28
N SER A 43 -1.68 -6.23 -2.59
CA SER A 43 -2.62 -7.24 -3.09
C SER A 43 -4.04 -6.71 -3.25
N VAL A 44 -4.56 -6.00 -2.23
CA VAL A 44 -5.88 -5.36 -2.28
C VAL A 44 -5.89 -4.28 -3.36
N GLY A 45 -4.81 -3.51 -3.47
CA GLY A 45 -4.63 -2.53 -4.53
C GLY A 45 -4.70 -3.16 -5.92
N TYR A 46 -4.03 -4.29 -6.17
CA TYR A 46 -4.17 -5.01 -7.44
C TYR A 46 -5.56 -5.62 -7.66
N LEU A 47 -6.25 -6.05 -6.59
CA LEU A 47 -7.62 -6.57 -6.68
C LEU A 47 -8.61 -5.50 -7.19
N THR A 48 -8.34 -4.21 -6.95
CA THR A 48 -9.18 -3.12 -7.48
C THR A 48 -9.29 -3.11 -8.99
N PHE A 49 -8.31 -3.65 -9.72
CA PHE A 49 -8.37 -3.75 -11.18
C PHE A 49 -9.53 -4.65 -11.65
N PHE A 50 -9.81 -5.72 -10.89
CA PHE A 50 -10.95 -6.58 -11.18
C PHE A 50 -12.27 -5.83 -10.98
N PHE A 51 -12.38 -5.05 -9.90
CA PHE A 51 -13.56 -4.23 -9.65
C PHE A 51 -13.73 -3.11 -10.70
N ALA A 52 -12.64 -2.45 -11.08
CA ALA A 52 -12.65 -1.42 -12.12
C ALA A 52 -13.07 -2.00 -13.49
N ALA A 53 -12.52 -3.15 -13.90
CA ALA A 53 -12.92 -3.81 -15.14
C ALA A 53 -14.40 -4.24 -15.16
N ASN A 54 -14.95 -4.62 -14.01
CA ASN A 54 -16.38 -4.88 -13.88
C ASN A 54 -17.20 -3.60 -14.04
N LEU A 55 -16.77 -2.48 -13.44
CA LEU A 55 -17.41 -1.17 -13.62
C LEU A 55 -17.35 -0.70 -15.08
N ASP A 56 -16.23 -0.90 -15.77
CA ASP A 56 -16.11 -0.65 -17.21
C ASP A 56 -17.15 -1.45 -18.01
N THR A 57 -17.27 -2.75 -17.70
CA THR A 57 -18.26 -3.63 -18.35
C THR A 57 -19.68 -3.14 -18.13
N LEU A 58 -20.04 -2.76 -16.89
CA LEU A 58 -21.37 -2.23 -16.57
C LEU A 58 -21.64 -0.89 -17.27
N THR A 59 -20.61 -0.07 -17.43
CA THR A 59 -20.70 1.23 -18.11
C THR A 59 -20.88 1.05 -19.62
N ILE A 60 -20.15 0.12 -20.24
CA ILE A 60 -20.31 -0.24 -21.66
C ILE A 60 -21.71 -0.78 -21.96
N LEU A 61 -22.28 -1.54 -21.01
CA LEU A 61 -23.63 -2.09 -21.11
C LEU A 61 -24.74 -1.08 -20.74
N ASP A 62 -24.40 0.15 -20.38
CA ASP A 62 -25.34 1.21 -19.96
C ASP A 62 -26.26 0.80 -18.79
N ILE A 63 -25.75 -0.05 -17.89
CA ILE A 63 -26.46 -0.54 -16.70
C ILE A 63 -25.74 -0.18 -15.39
N ASN A 64 -24.71 0.66 -15.47
CA ASN A 64 -23.97 1.10 -14.28
C ASN A 64 -24.81 2.12 -13.48
N THR A 65 -25.41 1.65 -12.39
CA THR A 65 -26.17 2.49 -11.43
C THR A 65 -25.41 2.72 -10.13
N THR A 66 -24.13 2.33 -10.05
CA THR A 66 -23.35 2.36 -8.80
C THR A 66 -22.90 3.75 -8.39
N GLY A 67 -22.94 4.72 -9.30
CA GLY A 67 -22.40 6.07 -9.08
C GLY A 67 -20.87 6.13 -9.01
N ARG A 68 -20.17 5.02 -9.31
CA ARG A 68 -18.70 4.94 -9.34
C ARG A 68 -18.21 4.72 -10.77
N THR A 69 -17.02 5.24 -11.03
CA THR A 69 -16.32 5.07 -12.30
C THR A 69 -15.17 4.08 -12.15
N ALA A 70 -14.78 3.45 -13.26
CA ALA A 70 -13.62 2.57 -13.27
C ALA A 70 -12.33 3.35 -13.01
N GLU A 71 -12.21 4.56 -13.57
CA GLU A 71 -11.06 5.45 -13.40
C GLU A 71 -10.84 5.83 -11.93
N GLU A 72 -11.90 6.20 -11.19
CA GLU A 72 -11.83 6.44 -9.74
C GLU A 72 -11.33 5.19 -9.00
N THR A 73 -11.83 4.02 -9.38
CA THR A 73 -11.46 2.75 -8.75
C THR A 73 -9.99 2.41 -9.02
N PHE A 74 -9.48 2.68 -10.22
CA PHE A 74 -8.06 2.52 -10.55
C PHE A 74 -7.16 3.45 -9.73
N VAL A 75 -7.55 4.72 -9.54
CA VAL A 75 -6.80 5.69 -8.72
C VAL A 75 -6.66 5.17 -7.29
N ASN A 76 -7.79 4.83 -6.65
CA ASN A 76 -7.80 4.26 -5.28
C ASN A 76 -6.93 2.99 -5.19
N GLY A 77 -6.98 2.14 -6.22
CA GLY A 77 -6.11 0.98 -6.35
C GLY A 77 -4.63 1.30 -6.35
N GLN A 78 -4.21 2.24 -7.20
CA GLN A 78 -2.80 2.65 -7.28
C GLN A 78 -2.29 3.30 -5.99
N GLU A 79 -3.14 4.03 -5.26
CA GLU A 79 -2.78 4.58 -3.94
C GLU A 79 -2.46 3.46 -2.94
N LEU A 80 -3.32 2.44 -2.86
CA LEU A 80 -3.07 1.27 -2.00
C LEU A 80 -1.78 0.53 -2.41
N ILE A 81 -1.53 0.36 -3.71
CA ILE A 81 -0.28 -0.25 -4.19
C ILE A 81 0.94 0.59 -3.80
N SER A 82 0.84 1.92 -3.86
CA SER A 82 1.92 2.83 -3.46
C SER A 82 2.26 2.68 -1.98
N ILE A 83 1.25 2.61 -1.12
CA ILE A 83 1.41 2.33 0.32
C ILE A 83 2.08 0.96 0.49
N GLY A 84 1.58 -0.07 -0.19
CA GLY A 84 2.12 -1.42 -0.13
C GLY A 84 3.61 -1.49 -0.49
N TYR A 85 4.00 -0.94 -1.64
CA TYR A 85 5.41 -0.92 -2.06
C TYR A 85 6.29 -0.07 -1.16
N THR A 86 5.79 1.03 -0.58
CA THR A 86 6.54 1.82 0.40
C THR A 86 6.87 1.00 1.64
N LEU A 87 5.89 0.26 2.18
CA LEU A 87 6.09 -0.60 3.35
C LEU A 87 7.05 -1.75 3.06
N LEU A 88 6.90 -2.41 1.90
CA LEU A 88 7.78 -3.50 1.49
C LEU A 88 9.21 -3.00 1.23
N TRP A 89 9.37 -1.79 0.69
CA TRP A 89 10.67 -1.15 0.56
C TRP A 89 11.32 -0.90 1.93
N ILE A 90 10.59 -0.32 2.91
CA ILE A 90 11.09 -0.15 4.28
C ILE A 90 11.55 -1.48 4.88
N VAL A 91 10.75 -2.54 4.72
CA VAL A 91 11.11 -3.89 5.19
C VAL A 91 12.41 -4.36 4.55
N SER A 92 12.55 -4.21 3.23
CA SER A 92 13.73 -4.64 2.50
C SER A 92 15.01 -3.86 2.86
N ILE A 93 14.92 -2.56 3.18
CA ILE A 93 16.06 -1.79 3.70
C ILE A 93 16.57 -2.37 5.02
N ASN A 94 15.65 -2.74 5.92
CA ASN A 94 16.01 -3.31 7.21
C ASN A 94 16.69 -4.67 7.04
N ARG A 95 16.14 -5.54 6.18
CA ARG A 95 16.76 -6.83 5.83
C ARG A 95 18.16 -6.66 5.22
N TYR A 96 18.33 -5.68 4.33
CA TYR A 96 19.64 -5.35 3.76
C TYR A 96 20.63 -4.85 4.81
N SER A 97 20.17 -4.01 5.74
CA SER A 97 21.00 -3.50 6.84
C SER A 97 21.42 -4.61 7.81
N GLU A 98 20.52 -5.55 8.10
CA GLU A 98 20.80 -6.74 8.90
C GLU A 98 21.82 -7.65 8.21
N ALA A 99 21.72 -7.84 6.88
CA ALA A 99 22.70 -8.59 6.10
C ALA A 99 24.10 -7.96 6.18
N ILE A 100 24.21 -6.63 6.05
CA ILE A 100 25.48 -5.91 6.25
C ILE A 100 26.01 -6.12 7.68
N PHE A 101 25.14 -6.02 8.69
CA PHE A 101 25.53 -6.21 10.07
C PHE A 101 26.10 -7.61 10.31
N LYS A 102 25.46 -8.66 9.78
CA LYS A 102 25.94 -10.04 9.84
C LYS A 102 27.31 -10.19 9.22
N ILE A 103 27.49 -9.76 7.97
CA ILE A 103 28.79 -9.82 7.26
C ILE A 103 29.92 -9.14 8.05
N ASN A 104 29.63 -8.02 8.73
CA ASN A 104 30.64 -7.25 9.45
C ASN A 104 30.94 -7.76 10.87
N ASN A 105 30.04 -8.54 11.48
CA ASN A 105 30.11 -8.91 12.91
C ASN A 105 30.03 -10.42 13.17
N THR A 106 29.76 -11.24 12.17
CA THR A 106 29.70 -12.70 12.26
C THR A 106 30.50 -13.34 11.12
N GLU A 107 30.76 -14.64 11.21
CA GLU A 107 31.40 -15.42 10.12
C GLU A 107 30.38 -15.92 9.08
N GLU A 108 29.14 -15.40 9.11
CA GLU A 108 28.09 -15.83 8.19
C GLU A 108 28.32 -15.28 6.78
N THR A 109 28.25 -16.17 5.79
CA THR A 109 28.21 -15.79 4.38
C THR A 109 26.77 -15.44 4.00
N VAL A 110 26.50 -14.16 3.76
CA VAL A 110 25.18 -13.66 3.33
C VAL A 110 25.26 -13.20 1.87
N ASP A 111 24.25 -13.55 1.06
CA ASP A 111 24.11 -13.05 -0.32
C ASP A 111 23.64 -11.59 -0.32
N LEU A 112 24.57 -10.68 -0.03
CA LEU A 112 24.31 -9.25 0.00
C LEU A 112 23.75 -8.70 -1.34
N PRO A 113 24.24 -9.13 -2.52
CA PRO A 113 23.64 -8.76 -3.80
C PRO A 113 22.14 -9.08 -3.91
N ALA A 114 21.68 -10.24 -3.42
CA ALA A 114 20.26 -10.58 -3.46
C ALA A 114 19.41 -9.63 -2.59
N PHE A 115 19.86 -9.29 -1.38
CA PHE A 115 19.17 -8.32 -0.53
C PHE A 115 19.16 -6.91 -1.13
N GLN A 116 20.24 -6.52 -1.81
CA GLN A 116 20.28 -5.25 -2.53
C GLN A 116 19.27 -5.23 -3.68
N GLN A 117 19.23 -6.28 -4.51
CA GLN A 117 18.28 -6.41 -5.61
C GLN A 117 16.83 -6.37 -5.11
N LEU A 118 16.52 -7.05 -4.00
CA LEU A 118 15.19 -7.02 -3.41
C LEU A 118 14.79 -5.59 -3.03
N LYS A 119 15.67 -4.87 -2.32
CA LYS A 119 15.44 -3.47 -1.94
C LYS A 119 15.26 -2.56 -3.15
N ASP A 120 16.13 -2.70 -4.14
CA ASP A 120 16.09 -1.88 -5.36
C ASP A 120 14.82 -2.19 -6.19
N SER A 121 14.36 -3.45 -6.22
CA SER A 121 13.14 -3.84 -6.92
C SER A 121 11.88 -3.20 -6.35
N TYR A 122 11.78 -3.05 -5.03
CA TYR A 122 10.61 -2.43 -4.39
C TYR A 122 10.55 -0.93 -4.65
N ILE A 123 11.68 -0.22 -4.63
CA ILE A 123 11.70 1.21 -4.95
C ILE A 123 11.40 1.46 -6.44
N ILE A 124 11.93 0.63 -7.34
CA ILE A 124 11.60 0.70 -8.77
C ILE A 124 10.10 0.46 -8.98
N SER A 125 9.54 -0.53 -8.29
CA SER A 125 8.10 -0.84 -8.35
C SER A 125 7.25 0.32 -7.83
N LEU A 126 7.70 1.00 -6.77
CA LEU A 126 7.04 2.21 -6.27
C LEU A 126 7.02 3.31 -7.33
N PHE A 127 8.16 3.64 -7.94
CA PHE A 127 8.21 4.66 -8.99
C PHE A 127 7.36 4.31 -10.21
N ALA A 128 7.41 3.05 -10.65
CA ALA A 128 6.56 2.58 -11.74
C ALA A 128 5.07 2.69 -11.39
N ASN A 129 4.70 2.46 -10.12
CA ASN A 129 3.34 2.61 -9.65
C ASN A 129 2.90 4.09 -9.55
N LEU A 130 3.78 4.98 -9.10
CA LEU A 130 3.50 6.43 -9.08
C LEU A 130 3.31 6.99 -10.49
N TYR A 131 4.07 6.50 -11.47
CA TYR A 131 3.86 6.84 -12.87
C TYR A 131 2.49 6.38 -13.37
N ARG A 132 2.06 5.16 -13.00
CA ARG A 132 0.71 4.66 -13.28
C ARG A 132 -0.37 5.50 -12.57
N LEU A 133 -0.17 5.86 -11.32
CA LEU A 133 -1.09 6.67 -10.53
C LEU A 133 -1.33 8.03 -11.20
N ASP A 134 -0.28 8.72 -11.62
CA ASP A 134 -0.40 10.00 -12.32
C ASP A 134 -1.24 9.88 -13.61
N ALA A 135 -0.98 8.85 -14.41
CA ALA A 135 -1.77 8.57 -15.61
C ALA A 135 -3.24 8.31 -15.30
N PHE A 136 -3.55 7.50 -14.27
CA PHE A 136 -4.94 7.24 -13.88
C PHE A 136 -5.64 8.49 -13.31
N ILE A 137 -4.94 9.36 -12.59
CA ILE A 137 -5.48 10.64 -12.13
C ILE A 137 -5.85 11.54 -13.31
N GLN A 138 -5.02 11.57 -14.35
CA GLN A 138 -5.32 12.33 -15.57
C GLN A 138 -6.56 11.77 -16.27
N LEU A 139 -6.64 10.45 -16.47
CA LEU A 139 -7.81 9.77 -17.06
C LEU A 139 -9.09 10.03 -16.27
N TYR A 140 -9.01 10.00 -14.93
CA TYR A 140 -10.15 10.29 -14.07
C TYR A 140 -10.63 11.74 -14.19
N LYS A 141 -9.71 12.72 -14.23
CA LYS A 141 -10.08 14.12 -14.46
C LYS A 141 -10.76 14.32 -15.81
N ASP A 142 -10.28 13.64 -16.85
CA ASP A 142 -10.86 13.71 -18.18
C ASP A 142 -12.27 13.09 -18.23
N SER A 143 -12.52 12.00 -17.50
CA SER A 143 -13.85 11.38 -17.42
C SER A 143 -14.87 12.28 -16.71
N LEU A 144 -14.46 12.98 -15.66
CA LEU A 144 -15.29 13.98 -14.98
C LEU A 144 -15.67 15.14 -15.91
N LYS A 145 -14.71 15.66 -16.69
CA LYS A 145 -14.97 16.76 -17.63
C LYS A 145 -15.94 16.38 -18.75
N LYS A 146 -15.79 15.18 -19.32
CA LYS A 146 -16.75 14.67 -20.33
C LYS A 146 -18.17 14.61 -19.77
N THR A 147 -18.30 14.22 -18.50
CA THR A 147 -19.59 14.13 -17.83
C THR A 147 -20.22 15.53 -17.65
N SER A 148 -19.46 16.53 -17.21
CA SER A 148 -19.96 17.91 -17.06
C SER A 148 -20.36 18.53 -18.41
N ASP A 149 -19.57 18.33 -19.46
CA ASP A 149 -19.85 18.90 -20.78
C ASP A 149 -21.11 18.26 -21.40
N SER A 150 -21.30 16.95 -21.23
CA SER A 150 -22.51 16.24 -21.69
C SER A 150 -23.78 16.69 -20.95
N THR A 151 -23.68 16.96 -19.65
CA THR A 151 -24.81 17.41 -18.81
C THR A 151 -25.26 18.80 -19.25
N ASN A 152 -24.32 19.73 -19.41
CA ASN A 152 -24.63 21.10 -19.85
C ASN A 152 -25.27 21.12 -21.25
N SER A 153 -24.76 20.32 -22.20
CA SER A 153 -25.37 20.23 -23.54
C SER A 153 -26.79 19.66 -23.50
N THR A 154 -27.07 18.71 -22.60
CA THR A 154 -28.40 18.10 -22.47
C THR A 154 -29.39 19.09 -21.86
N GLU A 155 -28.96 19.89 -20.89
CA GLU A 155 -29.79 20.94 -20.29
C GLU A 155 -30.11 22.07 -21.28
N GLU A 156 -29.15 22.53 -22.08
CA GLU A 156 -29.38 23.53 -23.13
C GLU A 156 -30.37 23.01 -24.18
N THR A 157 -30.20 21.77 -24.65
CA THR A 157 -31.11 21.16 -25.63
C THR A 157 -32.52 20.99 -25.05
N THR A 158 -32.63 20.63 -23.77
CA THR A 158 -33.94 20.46 -23.08
C THR A 158 -34.64 21.81 -22.86
N GLN A 159 -33.89 22.88 -22.57
CA GLN A 159 -34.45 24.23 -22.46
C GLN A 159 -34.88 24.78 -23.81
N GLU A 160 -34.10 24.61 -24.89
CA GLU A 160 -34.50 25.01 -26.24
C GLU A 160 -35.75 24.25 -26.72
N THR A 161 -35.82 22.95 -26.44
CA THR A 161 -36.99 22.13 -26.82
C THR A 161 -38.24 22.54 -26.05
N LYS A 162 -38.13 22.86 -24.75
CA LYS A 162 -39.24 23.42 -23.97
C LYS A 162 -39.65 24.80 -24.46
N LEU A 163 -38.71 25.69 -24.77
CA LEU A 163 -39.00 27.04 -25.27
C LEU A 163 -39.77 26.97 -26.60
N ASN A 164 -39.38 26.07 -27.50
CA ASN A 164 -40.05 25.86 -28.78
C ASN A 164 -41.42 25.18 -28.66
N SER A 165 -41.70 24.43 -27.59
CA SER A 165 -43.02 23.82 -27.36
C SER A 165 -44.08 24.79 -26.83
N TYR A 166 -43.71 26.02 -26.45
CA TYR A 166 -44.63 27.07 -26.00
C TYR A 166 -44.93 28.14 -27.08
N ILE A 167 -44.40 27.98 -28.30
CA ILE A 167 -44.55 28.94 -29.42
C ILE A 167 -45.57 28.46 -30.47
N PHE A 168 -46.31 27.37 -30.24
CA PHE A 168 -47.41 26.91 -31.08
C PHE A 168 -48.73 26.80 -30.32
#